data_AF-A0A7H4LX88-F1
#
_entry.id   AF-A0A7H4LX88-F1
#
_cell.length_a   1.000
_cell.length_b   1.000
_cell.length_c   1.000
_cell.angle_alpha   90.00
_cell.angle_beta   90.00
_cell.angle_gamma   90.00
#
_symmetry.space_group_name_H-M   'P 1'
#
loop_
_entity.id
_entity.type
_entity.pdbx_description
1 polymer ?
#
loop_
_entity_poly.entity_id
_entity_poly.type
_entity_poly.pdbx_seq_one_letter_code
_entity_poly.pdbx_strand_id
1 'polypeptide(L)' 'MLYAVTSAANNNGSAFGGLSAATPFWNLLLAFCMLVGRFAVIIPVMAIAGSLVTKKIQPPQRHARHP' A
#
# COMPACT_ATOMS: atom_id res chain seq x y z
N MET A 1 9.32 -7.65 -17.32
CA MET A 1 9.20 -6.20 -17.04
C MET A 1 7.97 -5.88 -16.18
N LEU A 2 6.75 -6.25 -16.59
CA LEU A 2 5.53 -6.06 -15.78
C LEU A 2 5.69 -6.57 -14.33
N TYR A 3 6.12 -7.82 -14.16
CA TYR A 3 6.31 -8.41 -12.82
C TYR A 3 7.31 -7.64 -11.94
N ALA A 4 8.41 -7.14 -12.49
CA ALA A 4 9.41 -6.40 -11.71
C ALA A 4 8.85 -5.07 -11.20
N VAL A 5 8.11 -4.35 -12.04
CA VAL A 5 7.45 -3.09 -11.67
C VAL A 5 6.32 -3.34 -10.66
N THR A 6 5.47 -4.35 -10.88
CA THR A 6 4.41 -4.72 -9.94
C THR A 6 4.97 -5.16 -8.59
N SER A 7 6.01 -6.00 -8.58
CA SER A 7 6.67 -6.45 -7.35
C SER A 7 7.30 -5.30 -6.58
N ALA A 8 7.97 -4.37 -7.28
CA ALA A 8 8.57 -3.19 -6.66
C ALA A 8 7.51 -2.21 -6.13
N ALA A 9 6.46 -1.93 -6.91
CA ALA A 9 5.34 -1.07 -6.48
C ALA A 9 4.59 -1.65 -5.29
N ASN A 10 4.51 -2.98 -5.19
CA ASN A 10 3.89 -3.67 -4.05
C ASN A 10 4.90 -4.00 -2.93
N ASN A 11 6.12 -3.48 -3.00
CA ASN A 11 7.21 -3.69 -2.05
C ASN A 11 7.47 -5.17 -1.68
N ASN A 12 7.28 -6.12 -2.61
CA ASN A 12 7.42 -7.55 -2.37
C ASN A 12 8.88 -8.04 -2.43
N GLY A 13 9.65 -7.55 -3.40
CA GLY A 13 11.08 -7.88 -3.56
C GLY A 13 11.39 -9.08 -4.47
N SER A 14 10.38 -9.82 -4.94
CA SER A 14 10.57 -10.92 -5.90
C SER A 14 10.81 -10.42 -7.34
N ALA A 15 11.60 -11.14 -8.13
CA ALA A 15 11.84 -10.82 -9.55
C ALA A 15 11.96 -12.10 -10.40
N PHE A 16 11.53 -12.03 -11.66
CA PHE A 16 11.85 -13.06 -12.65
C PHE A 16 13.32 -12.89 -13.06
N GLY A 17 14.12 -13.95 -12.96
CA GLY A 17 15.57 -13.93 -13.23
C GLY A 17 15.99 -13.58 -14.66
N GLY A 18 15.03 -13.43 -15.59
CA GLY A 18 15.30 -12.99 -16.96
C GLY A 18 15.46 -11.48 -17.15
N LEU A 19 15.25 -10.66 -16.12
CA LEU A 19 15.45 -9.20 -16.18
C LEU A 19 16.78 -8.80 -15.52
N SER A 20 17.73 -8.29 -16.29
CA SER A 20 18.94 -7.64 -15.75
C SER A 20 18.59 -6.23 -15.27
N ALA A 21 18.20 -6.13 -13.99
CA ALA A 21 17.82 -4.88 -13.35
C ALA A 21 19.03 -4.07 -12.82
N ALA A 22 20.28 -4.53 -13.02
CA ALA A 22 21.49 -3.87 -12.52
C ALA A 22 21.91 -2.62 -13.32
N THR A 23 21.05 -2.08 -14.19
CA THR A 23 21.31 -0.83 -14.90
C THR A 23 20.83 0.37 -14.07
N PRO A 24 21.48 1.55 -14.19
CA PRO A 24 21.05 2.75 -13.45
C PRO A 24 19.58 3.10 -13.70
N PHE A 25 19.09 2.88 -14.92
CA PHE A 25 17.68 3.09 -15.28
C PHE A 25 16.74 2.20 -14.46
N TRP A 26 16.98 0.89 -14.42
CA TRP A 26 16.12 -0.05 -13.67
C TRP A 26 16.19 0.20 -12.17
N ASN A 27 17.36 0.50 -11.63
CA ASN A 27 17.52 0.84 -10.22
C ASN A 27 16.69 2.07 -9.84
N LEU A 28 16.77 3.15 -10.61
CA LEU A 28 16.01 4.38 -10.33
C LEU A 28 14.51 4.16 -10.48
N LEU A 29 14.07 3.45 -11.53
CA LEU A 29 12.66 3.16 -11.74
C LEU A 29 12.08 2.30 -10.62
N LEU A 30 12.76 1.20 -10.24
CA LEU A 30 12.28 0.31 -9.19
C LEU A 30 12.33 0.98 -7.80
N ALA A 31 13.37 1.78 -7.52
CA ALA A 31 13.45 2.56 -6.29
C ALA A 31 12.30 3.58 -6.20
N PHE A 32 11.97 4.26 -7.29
CA PHE A 32 10.83 5.17 -7.35
C PHE A 32 9.50 4.42 -7.14
N CYS A 33 9.30 3.28 -7.81
CA CYS A 33 8.12 2.43 -7.61
C CYS A 33 7.97 1.99 -6.14
N MET A 34 9.06 1.58 -5.48
CA MET A 34 9.05 1.20 -4.07
C MET A 34 8.75 2.38 -3.14
N LEU A 35 9.29 3.55 -3.44
CA LEU A 35 9.08 4.76 -2.65
C LEU A 35 7.61 5.18 -2.70
N VAL A 36 7.07 5.30 -3.92
CA VAL A 36 5.68 5.70 -4.12
C VAL A 36 4.74 4.62 -3.58
N GLY A 37 4.97 3.35 -3.92
CA GLY A 37 4.14 2.23 -3.46
C GLY A 37 3.98 2.17 -1.94
N ARG A 38 5.06 2.46 -1.21
CA ARG A 38 5.04 2.44 0.26
C ARG A 38 4.41 3.69 0.85
N PHE A 39 4.86 4.88 0.46
CA PHE A 39 4.42 6.12 1.11
C PHE A 39 3.06 6.59 0.62
N ALA A 40 2.69 6.33 -0.63
CA ALA A 40 1.35 6.65 -1.14
C ALA A 40 0.25 5.84 -0.43
N VAL A 41 0.57 4.69 0.17
CA VAL A 41 -0.37 3.90 0.98
C VAL A 41 -0.30 4.30 2.46
N ILE A 42 0.90 4.47 3.03
CA ILE A 42 1.06 4.80 4.46
C ILE A 42 0.42 6.15 4.80
N ILE A 43 0.61 7.17 3.98
CA ILE A 43 0.10 8.53 4.24
C ILE A 43 -1.44 8.54 4.39
N PRO A 44 -2.24 8.04 3.43
CA PRO A 44 -3.70 8.03 3.58
C PRO A 44 -4.17 7.07 4.68
N VAL A 45 -3.49 5.93 4.90
CA VAL A 45 -3.83 5.02 6.01
C VAL A 45 -3.65 5.72 7.36
N MET A 46 -2.58 6.50 7.52
CA MET A 46 -2.35 7.26 8.74
C MET A 46 -3.34 8.41 8.91
N ALA A 47 -3.74 9.07 7.81
CA ALA A 47 -4.80 10.07 7.83
C ALA A 47 -6.15 9.46 8.26
N ILE A 48 -6.48 8.27 7.76
CA ILE A 48 -7.68 7.53 8.18
C ILE A 48 -7.59 7.19 9.68
N ALA A 49 -6.46 6.63 10.14
CA ALA A 49 -6.25 6.34 11.56
C ALA A 49 -6.42 7.59 12.44
N GLY A 50 -5.88 8.74 12.03
CA GLY A 50 -6.07 10.03 12.69
C GLY A 50 -7.52 10.52 12.67
N SER A 51 -8.29 10.23 11.61
CA SER A 51 -9.72 10.55 11.56
C SER A 51 -10.58 9.64 12.45
N LEU A 52 -10.11 8.42 12.72
CA LEU A 52 -10.80 7.43 13.55
C LEU A 52 -10.55 7.66 15.04
N VAL A 53 -9.37 8.15 15.44
CA VAL A 53 -9.03 8.36 16.86
C VAL A 53 -9.97 9.36 17.56
N THR A 54 -10.54 10.30 16.80
CA THR A 54 -11.48 11.31 17.32
C THR A 54 -12.92 10.80 17.39
N LYS A 55 -13.24 9.66 16.75
CA LYS A 55 -14.60 9.09 16.73
C LYS A 55 -14.84 8.28 18.00
N LYS A 56 -15.97 8.55 18.66
CA LYS A 56 -16.47 7.70 19.75
C LYS A 56 -17.04 6.40 19.18
N ILE A 57 -16.67 5.27 19.78
CA ILE A 57 -17.23 3.97 19.46
C ILE A 57 -18.67 3.92 19.98
N GLN A 58 -19.64 3.74 19.08
CA GLN A 58 -21.03 3.58 19.47
C GLN A 58 -21.26 2.16 20.01
N PRO A 59 -21.95 2.00 21.16
CA PRO A 59 -22.32 0.67 21.65
C PRO A 59 -23.26 -0.03 20.65
N PRO A 60 -23.15 -1.36 20.49
CA PRO A 60 -24.00 -2.11 19.58
C PRO A 60 -25.48 -1.89 19.94
N GLN A 61 -26.23 -1.31 18.99
CA GLN A 61 -27.66 -1.08 19.15
C GLN A 61 -28.40 -2.34 18.67
N ARG A 62 -29.23 -2.94 19.51
CA ARG A 62 -30.20 -3.95 19.06
C ARG A 62 -31.24 -3.20 18.24
N HIS A 63 -31.11 -3.20 16.91
CA HIS A 63 -32.20 -2.75 16.05
C HIS A 63 -33.42 -3.56 16.45
N ALA A 64 -34.39 -2.90 17.08
CA ALA A 64 -35.63 -3.53 17.49
C ALA A 64 -36.24 -4.12 16.23
N ARG A 65 -36.25 -5.46 16.15
CA ARG A 65 -37.14 -6.17 15.23
C ARG A 65 -38.54 -5.70 15.61
N HIS A 66 -39.12 -4.86 14.78
CA HIS A 66 -40.53 -4.53 14.90
C HIS A 66 -41.33 -5.84 14.76
N PRO A 67 -42.30 -6.10 15.67
CA PRO A 67 -43.17 -7.27 15.60
C PRO A 67 -44.07 -7.24 14.35
#